data_AF-A0A4U0UB76-F1
#
_entry.id   AF-A0A4U0UB76-F1
#
_cell.length_a   1.000
_cell.length_b   1.000
_cell.length_c   1.000
_cell.angle_alpha   90.00
_cell.angle_beta   90.00
_cell.angle_gamma   90.00
#
_symmetry.space_group_name_H-M   'P 1'
#
loop_
_entity.id
_entity.type
_entity.pdbx_description
1 polymer ?
#
loop_
_entity_poly.entity_id
_entity_poly.type
_entity_poly.pdbx_seq_one_letter_code
_entity_poly.pdbx_strand_id
1 'polypeptide(L)'
;MAATQTKRPLSDVLPPLIFGTATFNFQYNKDPYELDTTGLVQRALEYGVRAFDTSPYYGPSESILGAALDTDFVRNNVPRKDFFLITKVGRIASDEFDYSREWVQQSVQRSLQRLKSPYLDLVYCHDVEFVSEEEVMEAIKELRRIRDEEGTIKYVGISGYPLPVLCSIAHRVLRETGKPLDAVMSYANFTLQNNLLASAGIEELKAAGVDVVPNASVLGMGLLRREGVPIGSMGNWHPSSDDLRAAVKRASDFCDRHDEKLEVVAIRYALEQWLRIGSCVGSRGDPASGVPWQLESNEQVGGSRLGVSVMGVSKTSELEKTMQVWRSILDGLENGQETAIRAGRWKRDHDWSLNRRKAIEILADGIHEHIDEYLDYTWDSPDKDFVNKRGRAEDQGQLKSAEESWLTPAASPQAEELQLPDEAALPLR
;
A
#
# COMPACT_ATOMS: atom_id res chain seq x y z
N MET A 1 13.55 -23.28 -30.75
CA MET A 1 12.23 -22.80 -30.30
C MET A 1 12.17 -22.97 -28.79
N ALA A 2 12.43 -21.91 -28.02
CA ALA A 2 12.23 -21.96 -26.58
C ALA A 2 10.72 -22.06 -26.34
N ALA A 3 10.28 -23.10 -25.65
CA ALA A 3 8.89 -23.22 -25.23
C ALA A 3 8.54 -21.97 -24.42
N THR A 4 7.58 -21.18 -24.88
CA THR A 4 6.99 -20.07 -24.14
C THR A 4 6.38 -20.66 -22.88
N GLN A 5 7.14 -20.63 -21.79
CA GLN A 5 6.65 -21.01 -20.48
C GLN A 5 5.48 -20.07 -20.17
N THR A 6 4.28 -20.62 -20.10
CA THR A 6 3.08 -19.84 -19.82
C THR A 6 3.24 -19.18 -18.46
N LYS A 7 3.34 -17.84 -18.47
CA LYS A 7 3.45 -17.02 -17.26
C LYS A 7 2.25 -17.33 -16.35
N ARG A 8 2.51 -17.64 -15.08
CA ARG A 8 1.44 -17.86 -14.10
C ARG A 8 0.61 -16.58 -13.95
N PRO A 9 -0.73 -16.68 -13.83
CA PRO A 9 -1.56 -15.53 -13.47
C PRO A 9 -1.11 -14.91 -12.14
N LEU A 10 -1.21 -13.59 -12.00
CA LEU A 10 -0.85 -12.91 -10.75
C LEU A 10 -1.68 -13.43 -9.56
N SER A 11 -2.94 -13.77 -9.81
CA SER A 11 -3.89 -14.35 -8.87
C SER A 11 -3.53 -15.75 -8.37
N ASP A 12 -2.48 -16.38 -8.89
CA ASP A 12 -1.96 -17.65 -8.38
C ASP A 12 -0.67 -17.50 -7.57
N VAL A 13 -0.07 -16.30 -7.52
CA VAL A 13 1.29 -16.12 -6.99
C VAL A 13 1.46 -14.93 -6.04
N LEU A 14 0.64 -13.89 -6.14
CA LEU A 14 0.80 -12.69 -5.30
C LEU A 14 0.45 -13.01 -3.84
N PRO A 15 1.34 -12.81 -2.85
CA PRO A 15 1.00 -12.95 -1.45
C PRO A 15 -0.18 -12.02 -1.07
N PRO A 16 -1.23 -12.52 -0.39
CA PRO A 16 -2.40 -11.71 -0.03
C PRO A 16 -2.13 -10.67 1.06
N LEU A 17 -1.00 -10.76 1.78
CA LEU A 17 -0.52 -9.69 2.65
C LEU A 17 0.77 -9.09 2.09
N ILE A 18 0.72 -7.79 1.79
CA ILE A 18 1.83 -7.02 1.25
C ILE A 18 2.31 -6.02 2.32
N PHE A 19 3.61 -5.96 2.56
CA PHE A 19 4.24 -4.91 3.35
C PHE A 19 4.47 -3.68 2.47
N GLY A 20 3.62 -2.67 2.62
CA GLY A 20 3.79 -1.34 2.05
C GLY A 20 4.82 -0.53 2.82
N THR A 21 5.70 0.14 2.08
CA THR A 21 6.82 0.93 2.59
C THR A 21 6.63 2.43 2.35
N ALA A 22 5.39 2.87 2.11
CA ALA A 22 5.04 4.29 2.11
C ALA A 22 5.41 4.96 3.44
N THR A 23 5.40 4.22 4.55
CA THR A 23 5.86 4.70 5.85
C THR A 23 7.36 4.98 5.92
N PHE A 24 8.19 4.45 5.02
CA PHE A 24 9.64 4.73 4.97
C PHE A 24 9.92 6.08 4.29
N ASN A 25 9.10 7.08 4.60
CA ASN A 25 9.15 8.42 4.03
C ASN A 25 8.96 9.51 5.12
N PHE A 26 9.05 10.76 4.68
CA PHE A 26 8.92 11.97 5.50
C PHE A 26 7.48 12.42 5.79
N GLN A 27 6.47 11.81 5.15
CA GLN A 27 5.05 12.08 5.44
C GLN A 27 4.64 11.42 6.75
N TYR A 28 5.02 10.17 6.94
CA TYR A 28 4.63 9.37 8.10
C TYR A 28 5.59 9.52 9.28
N ASN A 29 6.86 9.85 9.02
CA ASN A 29 7.91 9.91 10.03
C ASN A 29 8.71 11.22 9.92
N LYS A 30 9.25 11.70 11.04
CA LYS A 30 10.11 12.90 11.05
C LYS A 30 11.40 12.67 10.26
N ASP A 31 11.99 11.51 10.47
CA ASP A 31 13.14 11.02 9.73
C ASP A 31 12.99 9.51 9.48
N PRO A 32 12.82 9.06 8.22
CA PRO A 32 12.75 7.63 7.89
C PRO A 32 14.08 6.90 8.09
N TYR A 33 15.22 7.60 8.16
CA TYR A 33 16.53 6.97 8.39
C TYR A 33 16.77 6.60 9.86
N GLU A 34 16.04 7.22 10.79
CA GLU A 34 16.07 6.88 12.21
C GLU A 34 15.21 5.64 12.55
N LEU A 35 14.43 5.13 11.59
CA LEU A 35 13.68 3.89 11.76
C LEU A 35 14.60 2.68 11.62
N ASP A 36 14.39 1.64 12.42
CA ASP A 36 14.98 0.32 12.22
C ASP A 36 14.30 -0.42 11.05
N THR A 37 14.39 0.15 9.85
CA THR A 37 13.80 -0.38 8.63
C THR A 37 14.42 -1.72 8.21
N THR A 38 15.71 -1.91 8.48
CA THR A 38 16.38 -3.20 8.25
C THR A 38 15.82 -4.28 9.16
N GLY A 39 15.74 -4.03 10.47
CA GLY A 39 15.13 -4.96 11.42
C GLY A 39 13.66 -5.23 11.13
N LEU A 40 12.90 -4.21 10.70
CA LEU A 40 11.51 -4.35 10.27
C LEU A 40 11.34 -5.31 9.08
N VAL A 41 12.12 -5.12 8.02
CA VAL A 41 12.04 -5.97 6.82
C VAL A 41 12.48 -7.40 7.14
N GLN A 42 13.57 -7.58 7.89
CA GLN A 42 14.03 -8.89 8.33
C GLN A 42 12.98 -9.59 9.19
N ARG A 43 12.37 -8.88 10.13
CA ARG A 43 11.29 -9.40 10.98
C ARG A 43 10.03 -9.74 10.18
N ALA A 44 9.70 -8.96 9.15
CA ALA A 44 8.58 -9.26 8.28
C ALA A 44 8.82 -10.57 7.50
N LEU A 45 10.03 -10.76 6.98
CA LEU A 45 10.45 -12.01 6.32
C LEU A 45 10.39 -13.20 7.29
N GLU A 46 10.91 -13.04 8.50
CA GLU A 46 10.80 -14.02 9.59
C GLU A 46 9.35 -14.43 9.85
N TYR A 47 8.44 -13.46 9.77
CA TYR A 47 7.02 -13.67 10.00
C TYR A 47 6.24 -14.25 8.82
N GLY A 48 6.89 -14.47 7.69
CA GLY A 48 6.30 -15.08 6.49
C GLY A 48 5.88 -14.07 5.42
N VAL A 49 6.08 -12.76 5.61
CA VAL A 49 5.79 -11.77 4.57
C VAL A 49 6.67 -12.05 3.35
N ARG A 50 6.06 -12.10 2.16
CA ARG A 50 6.76 -12.35 0.89
C ARG A 50 6.44 -11.31 -0.19
N ALA A 51 5.86 -10.17 0.15
CA ALA A 51 5.63 -9.10 -0.82
C ALA A 51 5.88 -7.74 -0.18
N PHE A 52 6.62 -6.89 -0.89
CA PHE A 52 6.94 -5.53 -0.48
C PHE A 52 6.52 -4.55 -1.57
N ASP A 53 5.72 -3.54 -1.18
CA ASP A 53 5.29 -2.45 -2.05
C ASP A 53 5.99 -1.14 -1.69
N THR A 54 6.56 -0.47 -2.69
CA THR A 54 7.26 0.80 -2.55
C THR A 54 6.94 1.71 -3.75
N SER A 55 7.62 2.85 -3.88
CA SER A 55 7.47 3.76 -5.01
C SER A 55 8.65 4.73 -5.07
N PRO A 56 9.08 5.18 -6.27
CA PRO A 56 10.03 6.30 -6.40
C PRO A 56 9.55 7.59 -5.73
N TYR A 57 8.24 7.78 -5.60
CA TYR A 57 7.63 8.94 -4.93
C TYR A 57 7.75 8.88 -3.40
N TYR A 58 7.94 7.70 -2.80
CA TYR A 58 7.98 7.53 -1.34
C TYR A 58 9.33 7.97 -0.72
N GLY A 59 9.86 9.11 -1.15
CA GLY A 59 11.14 9.63 -0.69
C GLY A 59 12.26 8.58 -0.81
N PRO A 60 12.97 8.24 0.29
CA PRO A 60 14.08 7.29 0.26
C PRO A 60 13.67 5.81 0.31
N SER A 61 12.36 5.51 0.33
CA SER A 61 11.81 4.18 0.59
C SER A 61 12.41 3.06 -0.28
N GLU A 62 12.56 3.25 -1.60
CA GLU A 62 13.16 2.23 -2.48
C GLU A 62 14.61 1.89 -2.07
N SER A 63 15.42 2.91 -1.77
CA SER A 63 16.82 2.73 -1.38
C SER A 63 16.93 2.07 -0.01
N ILE A 64 16.06 2.46 0.93
CA ILE A 64 16.00 1.88 2.27
C ILE A 64 15.58 0.40 2.20
N LEU A 65 14.51 0.09 1.47
CA LEU A 65 14.03 -1.28 1.28
C LEU A 65 15.08 -2.13 0.55
N GLY A 66 15.70 -1.61 -0.50
CA GLY A 66 16.77 -2.28 -1.22
C GLY A 66 17.98 -2.59 -0.34
N ALA A 67 18.38 -1.66 0.52
CA ALA A 67 19.46 -1.90 1.49
C ALA A 67 19.10 -3.00 2.50
N ALA A 68 17.88 -3.00 3.03
CA ALA A 68 17.41 -4.01 3.98
C ALA A 68 17.37 -5.42 3.37
N LEU A 69 16.93 -5.54 2.12
CA LEU A 69 16.84 -6.81 1.38
C LEU A 69 18.18 -7.34 0.86
N ASP A 70 19.20 -6.48 0.74
CA ASP A 70 20.55 -6.87 0.27
C ASP A 70 21.50 -7.23 1.43
N THR A 71 21.01 -7.29 2.67
CA THR A 71 21.81 -7.75 3.80
C THR A 71 22.21 -9.23 3.64
N ASP A 72 23.37 -9.61 4.19
CA ASP A 72 23.84 -11.02 4.15
C ASP A 72 22.81 -11.98 4.75
N PHE A 73 22.11 -11.53 5.79
CA PHE A 73 21.04 -12.29 6.39
C PHE A 73 19.93 -12.61 5.40
N VAL A 74 19.41 -11.63 4.66
CA VAL A 74 18.34 -11.87 3.68
C VAL A 74 18.85 -12.69 2.52
N ARG A 75 20.01 -12.35 1.94
CA ARG A 75 20.58 -13.07 0.79
C ARG A 75 20.83 -14.56 1.06
N ASN A 76 21.22 -14.91 2.28
CA ASN A 76 21.50 -16.29 2.66
C ASN A 76 20.24 -17.11 3.04
N ASN A 77 19.14 -16.46 3.41
CA ASN A 77 17.95 -17.14 3.95
C ASN A 77 16.71 -17.02 3.05
N VAL A 78 16.60 -15.97 2.23
CA VAL A 78 15.43 -15.71 1.39
C VAL A 78 15.88 -15.36 -0.04
N PRO A 79 15.91 -16.34 -0.95
CA PRO A 79 16.20 -16.11 -2.36
C PRO A 79 15.31 -15.04 -2.98
N ARG A 80 15.85 -14.21 -3.88
CA ARG A 80 15.10 -13.12 -4.57
C ARG A 80 13.79 -13.59 -5.20
N LYS A 81 13.74 -14.81 -5.73
CA LYS A 81 12.55 -15.40 -6.37
C LYS A 81 11.43 -15.75 -5.39
N ASP A 82 11.71 -15.79 -4.09
CA ASP A 82 10.76 -16.23 -3.06
C ASP A 82 9.97 -15.05 -2.49
N PHE A 83 10.26 -13.81 -2.90
CA PHE A 83 9.46 -12.64 -2.55
C PHE A 83 9.18 -11.73 -3.75
N PHE A 84 8.12 -10.93 -3.62
CA PHE A 84 7.67 -9.94 -4.60
C PHE A 84 8.21 -8.56 -4.27
N LEU A 85 8.77 -7.90 -5.27
CA LEU A 85 9.05 -6.46 -5.26
C LEU A 85 8.08 -5.74 -6.17
N ILE A 86 7.29 -4.88 -5.54
CA ILE A 86 6.26 -4.07 -6.16
C ILE A 86 6.72 -2.61 -6.08
N THR A 87 6.75 -1.93 -7.22
CA THR A 87 7.07 -0.49 -7.27
C THR A 87 6.19 0.20 -8.31
N LYS A 88 6.45 1.48 -8.56
CA LYS A 88 5.58 2.32 -9.37
C LYS A 88 6.38 3.25 -10.28
N VAL A 89 5.71 3.83 -11.27
CA VAL A 89 6.24 4.85 -12.20
C VAL A 89 5.23 5.99 -12.35
N GLY A 90 5.59 7.06 -13.06
CA GLY A 90 4.69 8.17 -13.33
C GLY A 90 4.85 9.33 -12.34
N ARG A 91 4.48 9.10 -11.07
CA ARG A 91 4.58 10.12 -10.02
C ARG A 91 6.03 10.32 -9.55
N ILE A 92 6.50 11.56 -9.55
CA ILE A 92 7.87 11.96 -9.20
C ILE A 92 7.89 12.71 -7.87
N ALA A 93 7.03 13.72 -7.76
CA ALA A 93 6.87 14.56 -6.59
C ALA A 93 5.37 14.78 -6.30
N SER A 94 5.05 15.67 -5.36
CA SER A 94 3.67 16.01 -5.03
C SER A 94 2.89 16.56 -6.24
N ASP A 95 3.57 17.32 -7.10
CA ASP A 95 3.05 18.12 -8.19
C ASP A 95 3.81 17.92 -9.51
N GLU A 96 4.63 16.87 -9.59
CA GLU A 96 5.38 16.49 -10.79
C GLU A 96 5.09 15.05 -11.16
N PHE A 97 4.59 14.87 -12.39
CA PHE A 97 4.24 13.60 -12.98
C PHE A 97 4.83 13.53 -14.39
N ASP A 98 5.36 12.37 -14.77
CA ASP A 98 5.84 12.10 -16.12
C ASP A 98 5.56 10.65 -16.49
N TYR A 99 4.66 10.48 -17.44
CA TYR A 99 4.20 9.19 -17.95
C TYR A 99 4.75 8.91 -19.35
N SER A 100 5.64 9.76 -19.86
CA SER A 100 6.32 9.54 -21.14
C SER A 100 7.07 8.22 -21.13
N ARG A 101 7.17 7.64 -22.33
CA ARG A 101 7.96 6.42 -22.56
C ARG A 101 9.38 6.52 -21.98
N GLU A 102 10.07 7.63 -22.25
CA GLU A 102 11.45 7.86 -21.84
C GLU A 102 11.59 7.87 -20.32
N TRP A 103 10.68 8.55 -19.62
CA TRP A 103 10.73 8.60 -18.16
C TRP A 103 10.34 7.27 -17.52
N VAL A 104 9.35 6.56 -18.07
CA VAL A 104 8.98 5.21 -17.59
C VAL A 104 10.20 4.29 -17.65
N GLN A 105 10.93 4.29 -18.76
CA GLN A 105 12.15 3.49 -18.91
C GLN A 105 13.21 3.89 -17.86
N GLN A 106 13.50 5.18 -17.72
CA GLN A 106 14.45 5.69 -16.72
C GLN A 106 14.04 5.35 -15.28
N SER A 107 12.75 5.47 -14.97
CA SER A 107 12.20 5.18 -13.65
C SER A 107 12.35 3.71 -13.30
N VAL A 108 12.05 2.80 -14.23
CA VAL A 108 12.24 1.36 -14.02
C VAL A 108 13.70 1.02 -13.75
N GLN A 109 14.64 1.56 -14.55
CA GLN A 109 16.07 1.32 -14.36
C GLN A 109 16.57 1.84 -12.99
N ARG A 110 16.11 3.02 -12.59
CA ARG A 110 16.41 3.61 -11.28
C ARG A 110 15.87 2.74 -10.14
N SER A 111 14.63 2.25 -10.24
CA SER A 111 14.04 1.36 -9.24
C SER A 111 14.80 0.04 -9.11
N LEU A 112 15.20 -0.59 -10.23
CA LEU A 112 16.03 -1.80 -10.22
C LEU A 112 17.36 -1.59 -9.46
N GLN A 113 18.01 -0.45 -9.68
CA GLN A 113 19.25 -0.08 -8.99
C GLN A 113 19.03 0.15 -7.49
N ARG A 114 18.03 0.97 -7.12
CA ARG A 114 17.74 1.29 -5.71
C ARG A 114 17.32 0.08 -4.90
N LEU A 115 16.48 -0.77 -5.49
CA LEU A 115 16.03 -2.02 -4.90
C LEU A 115 17.04 -3.17 -5.01
N LYS A 116 18.18 -2.92 -5.66
CA LYS A 116 19.28 -3.89 -5.86
C LYS A 116 18.79 -5.23 -6.41
N SER A 117 17.90 -5.16 -7.40
CA SER A 117 17.21 -6.31 -7.94
C SER A 117 17.35 -6.38 -9.45
N PRO A 118 17.56 -7.58 -10.04
CA PRO A 118 17.63 -7.75 -11.49
C PRO A 118 16.25 -7.67 -12.19
N TYR A 119 15.15 -7.76 -11.44
CA TYR A 119 13.79 -7.61 -11.98
C TYR A 119 12.81 -7.06 -10.93
N LEU A 120 11.67 -6.56 -11.38
CA LEU A 120 10.53 -6.14 -10.58
C LEU A 120 9.36 -7.09 -10.84
N ASP A 121 8.67 -7.49 -9.78
CA ASP A 121 7.55 -8.42 -9.92
C ASP A 121 6.33 -7.69 -10.47
N LEU A 122 5.92 -6.58 -9.87
CA LEU A 122 4.76 -5.81 -10.33
C LEU A 122 5.10 -4.33 -10.35
N VAL A 123 4.79 -3.67 -11.46
CA VAL A 123 4.96 -2.23 -11.62
C VAL A 123 3.61 -1.57 -11.89
N TYR A 124 3.28 -0.58 -11.07
CA TYR A 124 2.08 0.24 -11.22
C TYR A 124 2.38 1.58 -11.90
N CYS A 125 1.51 2.03 -12.78
CA CYS A 125 1.36 3.47 -13.03
C CYS A 125 0.73 4.13 -11.78
N HIS A 126 1.42 5.10 -11.16
CA HIS A 126 1.09 5.62 -9.83
C HIS A 126 0.24 6.89 -9.85
N ASP A 127 -0.91 6.86 -9.17
CA ASP A 127 -1.83 7.98 -9.04
C ASP A 127 -2.24 8.50 -10.42
N VAL A 128 -2.83 7.57 -11.19
CA VAL A 128 -3.23 7.76 -12.58
C VAL A 128 -4.27 8.87 -12.78
N GLU A 129 -4.94 9.30 -11.71
CA GLU A 129 -5.89 10.41 -11.73
C GLU A 129 -5.24 11.80 -11.93
N PHE A 130 -3.92 11.92 -11.78
CA PHE A 130 -3.19 13.19 -11.88
C PHE A 130 -2.77 13.57 -13.31
N VAL A 131 -3.00 12.69 -14.28
CA VAL A 131 -2.62 12.85 -15.69
C VAL A 131 -3.76 12.43 -16.61
N SER A 132 -3.64 12.70 -17.90
CA SER A 132 -4.63 12.23 -18.87
C SER A 132 -4.62 10.70 -19.01
N GLU A 133 -5.76 10.11 -19.36
CA GLU A 133 -5.82 8.67 -19.64
C GLU A 133 -4.89 8.28 -20.81
N GLU A 134 -4.66 9.17 -21.77
CA GLU A 134 -3.73 9.02 -22.89
C GLU A 134 -2.29 8.77 -22.41
N GLU A 135 -1.82 9.59 -21.48
CA GLU A 135 -0.50 9.44 -20.84
C GLU A 135 -0.41 8.11 -20.08
N VAL A 136 -1.47 7.72 -19.36
CA VAL A 136 -1.54 6.43 -18.67
C VAL A 136 -1.45 5.26 -19.66
N MET A 137 -2.16 5.35 -20.79
CA MET A 137 -2.13 4.34 -21.85
C MET A 137 -0.75 4.22 -22.50
N GLU A 138 -0.02 5.32 -22.66
CA GLU A 138 1.36 5.32 -23.15
C GLU A 138 2.29 4.60 -22.17
N ALA A 139 2.25 4.97 -20.88
CA ALA A 139 3.06 4.33 -19.85
C ALA A 139 2.78 2.82 -19.73
N ILE A 140 1.52 2.39 -19.80
CA ILE A 140 1.15 0.97 -19.77
C ILE A 140 1.73 0.22 -20.97
N LYS A 141 1.70 0.82 -22.17
CA LYS A 141 2.31 0.21 -23.38
C LYS A 141 3.81 0.05 -23.20
N GLU A 142 4.50 1.05 -22.65
CA GLU A 142 5.94 0.97 -22.40
C GLU A 142 6.29 -0.06 -21.32
N LEU A 143 5.57 -0.11 -20.21
CA LEU A 143 5.78 -1.14 -19.18
C LEU A 143 5.56 -2.56 -19.73
N ARG A 144 4.55 -2.75 -20.58
CA ARG A 144 4.31 -4.04 -21.26
C ARG A 144 5.43 -4.35 -22.27
N ARG A 145 5.97 -3.36 -22.98
CA ARG A 145 7.15 -3.52 -23.84
C ARG A 145 8.37 -3.98 -23.03
N ILE A 146 8.69 -3.31 -21.93
CA ILE A 146 9.80 -3.67 -21.04
C ILE A 146 9.62 -5.09 -20.50
N ARG A 147 8.40 -5.46 -20.07
CA ARG A 147 8.07 -6.83 -19.64
C ARG A 147 8.35 -7.86 -20.75
N ASP A 148 7.85 -7.59 -21.96
CA ASP A 148 7.85 -8.57 -23.05
C ASP A 148 9.21 -8.68 -23.76
N GLU A 149 9.97 -7.58 -23.87
CA GLU A 149 11.25 -7.52 -24.59
C GLU A 149 12.46 -7.64 -23.67
N GLU A 150 12.47 -6.98 -22.51
CA GLU A 150 13.61 -6.96 -21.58
C GLU A 150 13.46 -8.01 -20.47
N GLY A 151 12.23 -8.37 -20.10
CA GLY A 151 11.95 -9.39 -19.08
C GLY A 151 12.26 -8.96 -17.64
N THR A 152 12.62 -7.70 -17.43
CA THR A 152 12.95 -7.07 -16.13
C THR A 152 11.72 -6.67 -15.33
N ILE A 153 10.52 -6.71 -15.91
CA ILE A 153 9.22 -6.57 -15.24
C ILE A 153 8.44 -7.87 -15.43
N LYS A 154 7.67 -8.31 -14.42
CA LYS A 154 6.78 -9.48 -14.59
C LYS A 154 5.33 -9.08 -14.84
N TYR A 155 4.74 -8.23 -14.03
CA TYR A 155 3.32 -7.83 -14.09
C TYR A 155 3.17 -6.31 -14.17
N VAL A 156 2.07 -5.84 -14.77
CA VAL A 156 1.78 -4.42 -15.00
C VAL A 156 0.37 -4.07 -14.52
N GLY A 157 0.25 -3.01 -13.74
CA GLY A 157 -1.02 -2.51 -13.23
C GLY A 157 -1.11 -0.99 -13.19
N ILE A 158 -2.21 -0.49 -12.63
CA ILE A 158 -2.37 0.92 -12.23
C ILE A 158 -2.74 1.01 -10.75
N SER A 159 -2.42 2.15 -10.13
CA SER A 159 -2.87 2.47 -8.76
C SER A 159 -3.35 3.91 -8.67
N GLY A 160 -4.31 4.20 -7.80
CA GLY A 160 -4.84 5.56 -7.61
C GLY A 160 -5.95 5.61 -6.57
N TYR A 161 -6.51 6.80 -6.36
CA TYR A 161 -7.58 7.03 -5.37
C TYR A 161 -8.99 6.95 -5.96
N PRO A 162 -9.42 7.79 -6.93
CA PRO A 162 -10.82 7.82 -7.33
C PRO A 162 -11.19 6.53 -8.04
N LEU A 163 -12.04 5.73 -7.41
CA LEU A 163 -12.47 4.44 -7.93
C LEU A 163 -13.06 4.52 -9.35
N PRO A 164 -13.90 5.53 -9.70
CA PRO A 164 -14.41 5.67 -11.06
C PRO A 164 -13.32 5.86 -12.12
N VAL A 165 -12.23 6.56 -11.78
CA VAL A 165 -11.09 6.77 -12.70
C VAL A 165 -10.35 5.46 -12.93
N LEU A 166 -10.09 4.69 -11.86
CA LEU A 166 -9.46 3.38 -11.98
C LEU A 166 -10.28 2.42 -12.86
N CYS A 167 -11.60 2.38 -12.67
CA CYS A 167 -12.50 1.56 -13.47
C CYS A 167 -12.51 2.00 -14.95
N SER A 168 -12.63 3.31 -15.22
CA SER A 168 -12.60 3.88 -16.59
C SER A 168 -11.33 3.45 -17.35
N ILE A 169 -10.17 3.65 -16.73
CA ILE A 169 -8.88 3.31 -17.33
C ILE A 169 -8.76 1.80 -17.54
N ALA A 170 -9.16 0.97 -16.57
CA ALA A 170 -9.11 -0.49 -16.71
C ALA A 170 -9.95 -0.98 -17.91
N HIS A 171 -11.17 -0.46 -18.06
CA HIS A 171 -12.03 -0.77 -19.21
C HIS A 171 -11.41 -0.30 -20.53
N ARG A 172 -10.83 0.90 -20.55
CA ARG A 172 -10.15 1.44 -21.72
C ARG A 172 -8.95 0.58 -22.13
N VAL A 173 -8.12 0.15 -21.17
CA VAL A 173 -6.98 -0.74 -21.42
C VAL A 173 -7.46 -2.04 -22.07
N LEU A 174 -8.49 -2.68 -21.52
CA LEU A 174 -9.03 -3.91 -22.10
C LEU A 174 -9.56 -3.67 -23.53
N ARG A 175 -10.36 -2.61 -23.72
CA ARG A 175 -10.98 -2.27 -25.01
C ARG A 175 -9.95 -1.99 -26.11
N GLU A 176 -8.91 -1.21 -25.80
CA GLU A 176 -7.94 -0.76 -26.81
C GLU A 176 -6.82 -1.76 -27.06
N THR A 177 -6.44 -2.56 -26.05
CA THR A 177 -5.30 -3.47 -26.16
C THR A 177 -5.68 -4.95 -26.28
N GLY A 178 -6.96 -5.28 -26.03
CA GLY A 178 -7.46 -6.65 -25.98
C GLY A 178 -6.91 -7.48 -24.80
N LYS A 179 -6.15 -6.87 -23.89
CA LYS A 179 -5.53 -7.54 -22.73
C LYS A 179 -5.80 -6.73 -21.46
N PRO A 180 -6.39 -7.32 -20.41
CA PRO A 180 -6.62 -6.62 -19.16
C PRO A 180 -5.31 -6.31 -18.43
N LEU A 181 -5.37 -5.42 -17.44
CA LEU A 181 -4.27 -5.20 -16.49
C LEU A 181 -4.07 -6.42 -15.60
N ASP A 182 -2.82 -6.67 -15.18
CA ASP A 182 -2.54 -7.77 -14.25
C ASP A 182 -3.10 -7.45 -12.85
N ALA A 183 -3.12 -6.18 -12.44
CA ALA A 183 -3.72 -5.70 -11.19
C ALA A 183 -4.19 -4.24 -11.26
N VAL A 184 -5.16 -3.90 -10.42
CA VAL A 184 -5.57 -2.51 -10.13
C VAL A 184 -5.58 -2.31 -8.63
N MET A 185 -4.68 -1.46 -8.12
CA MET A 185 -4.59 -1.17 -6.68
C MET A 185 -5.41 0.08 -6.34
N SER A 186 -6.32 -0.04 -5.39
CA SER A 186 -7.04 1.11 -4.83
C SER A 186 -6.63 1.31 -3.38
N TYR A 187 -6.41 2.56 -2.97
CA TYR A 187 -6.08 2.87 -1.59
C TYR A 187 -7.23 3.60 -0.88
N ALA A 188 -7.42 3.29 0.41
CA ALA A 188 -8.40 3.91 1.30
C ALA A 188 -9.90 3.75 0.91
N ASN A 189 -10.23 3.05 -0.18
CA ASN A 189 -11.62 2.75 -0.58
C ASN A 189 -12.17 1.42 -0.02
N PHE A 190 -11.38 0.68 0.76
CA PHE A 190 -11.87 -0.38 1.64
C PHE A 190 -11.20 -0.31 3.03
N THR A 191 -11.85 0.37 3.94
CA THR A 191 -11.46 0.59 5.33
C THR A 191 -12.67 0.44 6.23
N LEU A 192 -12.52 0.66 7.54
CA LEU A 192 -13.67 0.73 8.43
C LEU A 192 -14.62 1.91 8.09
N GLN A 193 -14.11 2.98 7.47
CA GLN A 193 -14.91 4.17 7.11
C GLN A 193 -15.47 4.12 5.69
N ASN A 194 -14.86 3.37 4.77
CA ASN A 194 -15.21 3.39 3.36
C ASN A 194 -15.24 1.96 2.79
N ASN A 195 -16.33 1.56 2.15
CA ASN A 195 -16.56 0.24 1.57
C ASN A 195 -16.77 0.29 0.03
N LEU A 196 -16.53 1.43 -0.62
CA LEU A 196 -16.81 1.63 -2.06
C LEU A 196 -16.11 0.62 -2.97
N LEU A 197 -14.89 0.20 -2.62
CA LEU A 197 -14.18 -0.82 -3.39
C LEU A 197 -14.93 -2.16 -3.39
N ALA A 198 -15.58 -2.52 -2.29
CA ALA A 198 -16.39 -3.73 -2.18
C ALA A 198 -17.77 -3.57 -2.85
N SER A 199 -18.45 -2.44 -2.65
CA SER A 199 -19.82 -2.25 -3.12
C SER A 199 -19.93 -1.90 -4.61
N ALA A 200 -18.90 -1.27 -5.19
CA ALA A 200 -18.89 -0.86 -6.60
C ALA A 200 -17.64 -1.34 -7.36
N GLY A 201 -16.47 -1.34 -6.71
CA GLY A 201 -15.19 -1.57 -7.40
C GLY A 201 -15.00 -2.98 -7.93
N ILE A 202 -15.41 -4.00 -7.17
CA ILE A 202 -15.23 -5.41 -7.56
C ILE A 202 -15.94 -5.72 -8.88
N GLU A 203 -17.20 -5.31 -9.03
CA GLU A 203 -18.00 -5.62 -10.21
C GLU A 203 -17.39 -4.99 -11.47
N GLU A 204 -17.10 -3.69 -11.42
CA GLU A 204 -16.55 -2.93 -12.55
C GLU A 204 -15.15 -3.42 -12.94
N LEU A 205 -14.24 -3.58 -11.97
CA LEU A 205 -12.87 -4.03 -12.28
C LEU A 205 -12.84 -5.46 -12.82
N LYS A 206 -13.72 -6.34 -12.32
CA LYS A 206 -13.88 -7.69 -12.87
C LYS A 206 -14.46 -7.66 -14.28
N ALA A 207 -15.42 -6.77 -14.56
CA ALA A 207 -15.94 -6.55 -15.91
C ALA A 207 -14.86 -6.01 -16.87
N ALA A 208 -13.88 -5.27 -16.36
CA ALA A 208 -12.68 -4.86 -17.09
C ALA A 208 -11.62 -5.99 -17.22
N GLY A 209 -11.92 -7.21 -16.76
CA GLY A 209 -11.05 -8.38 -16.85
C GLY A 209 -9.90 -8.40 -15.84
N VAL A 210 -9.92 -7.52 -14.83
CA VAL A 210 -8.91 -7.47 -13.76
C VAL A 210 -9.17 -8.58 -12.75
N ASP A 211 -8.17 -9.41 -12.52
CA ASP A 211 -8.30 -10.62 -11.68
C ASP A 211 -7.71 -10.43 -10.26
N VAL A 212 -6.95 -9.35 -10.04
CA VAL A 212 -6.33 -9.01 -8.75
C VAL A 212 -6.54 -7.53 -8.43
N VAL A 213 -7.23 -7.26 -7.33
CA VAL A 213 -7.51 -5.90 -6.84
C VAL A 213 -6.98 -5.74 -5.41
N PRO A 214 -5.75 -5.25 -5.22
CA PRO A 214 -5.22 -5.02 -3.88
C PRO A 214 -5.88 -3.81 -3.21
N ASN A 215 -6.25 -3.98 -1.94
CA ASN A 215 -6.71 -2.92 -1.05
C ASN A 215 -5.52 -2.35 -0.27
N ALA A 216 -5.13 -1.12 -0.57
CA ALA A 216 -4.05 -0.45 0.13
C ALA A 216 -4.57 0.55 1.17
N SER A 217 -3.73 0.89 2.15
CA SER A 217 -4.06 1.87 3.18
C SER A 217 -5.29 1.50 4.00
N VAL A 218 -5.28 0.29 4.59
CA VAL A 218 -6.37 -0.28 5.41
C VAL A 218 -6.80 0.59 6.60
N LEU A 219 -5.96 1.55 7.01
CA LEU A 219 -6.23 2.56 8.05
C LEU A 219 -6.62 3.93 7.49
N GLY A 220 -6.93 4.05 6.19
CA GLY A 220 -7.18 5.33 5.53
C GLY A 220 -5.96 6.24 5.64
N MET A 221 -4.78 5.76 5.23
CA MET A 221 -3.51 6.49 5.32
C MET A 221 -3.16 6.97 6.75
N GLY A 222 -3.63 6.23 7.75
CA GLY A 222 -3.40 6.52 9.17
C GLY A 222 -4.49 7.37 9.82
N LEU A 223 -5.56 7.74 9.10
CA LEU A 223 -6.73 8.42 9.65
C LEU A 223 -7.36 7.61 10.80
N LEU A 224 -7.56 6.31 10.61
CA LEU A 224 -8.28 5.42 11.55
C LEU A 224 -7.39 4.94 12.71
N ARG A 225 -6.78 5.88 13.42
CA ARG A 225 -5.90 5.63 14.58
C ARG A 225 -6.37 6.44 15.78
N ARG A 226 -6.10 5.92 16.98
CA ARG A 226 -6.34 6.63 18.24
C ARG A 226 -5.65 7.98 18.31
N GLU A 227 -4.43 8.06 17.80
CA GLU A 227 -3.61 9.29 17.74
C GLU A 227 -3.96 10.20 16.55
N GLY A 228 -4.87 9.76 15.67
CA GLY A 228 -5.17 10.41 14.41
C GLY A 228 -4.08 10.23 13.35
N VAL A 229 -4.16 11.07 12.32
CA VAL A 229 -3.24 11.05 11.17
C VAL A 229 -1.78 11.25 11.64
N PRO A 230 -0.83 10.43 11.17
CA PRO A 230 0.59 10.64 11.44
C PRO A 230 1.11 11.95 10.84
N ILE A 231 1.89 12.70 11.63
CA ILE A 231 2.53 13.94 11.20
C ILE A 231 4.05 13.73 11.20
N GLY A 232 4.62 13.52 10.01
CA GLY A 232 6.06 13.51 9.77
C GLY A 232 6.63 14.93 9.62
N SER A 233 7.79 15.06 9.00
CA SER A 233 8.42 16.37 8.77
C SER A 233 7.70 17.21 7.71
N MET A 234 6.83 16.60 6.89
CA MET A 234 5.99 17.31 5.93
C MET A 234 4.75 17.99 6.53
N GLY A 235 4.53 17.89 7.85
CA GLY A 235 3.41 18.55 8.52
C GLY A 235 2.05 17.90 8.23
N ASN A 236 0.98 18.69 8.21
CA ASN A 236 -0.37 18.19 7.96
C ASN A 236 -0.62 17.96 6.45
N TRP A 237 -0.40 16.73 5.99
CA TRP A 237 -0.47 16.36 4.56
C TRP A 237 -1.74 15.60 4.16
N HIS A 238 -2.49 15.06 5.12
CA HIS A 238 -3.62 14.17 4.83
C HIS A 238 -4.87 14.98 4.42
N PRO A 239 -5.57 14.59 3.35
CA PRO A 239 -6.65 15.39 2.73
C PRO A 239 -7.97 15.41 3.52
N SER A 240 -8.11 14.57 4.55
CA SER A 240 -9.31 14.57 5.40
C SER A 240 -9.55 15.92 6.08
N SER A 241 -10.80 16.40 6.03
CA SER A 241 -11.26 17.60 6.73
C SER A 241 -11.13 17.49 8.25
N ASP A 242 -11.14 18.64 8.93
CA ASP A 242 -11.14 18.69 10.40
C ASP A 242 -12.37 18.03 11.00
N ASP A 243 -13.54 18.16 10.35
CA ASP A 243 -14.78 17.53 10.81
C ASP A 243 -14.72 16.00 10.70
N LEU A 244 -14.16 15.45 9.62
CA LEU A 244 -13.91 14.01 9.49
C LEU A 244 -12.92 13.53 10.57
N ARG A 245 -11.83 14.27 10.81
CA ARG A 245 -10.88 13.94 11.87
C ARG A 245 -11.54 13.97 13.25
N ALA A 246 -12.44 14.92 13.50
CA ALA A 246 -13.21 15.00 14.73
C ALA A 246 -14.19 13.82 14.87
N ALA A 247 -14.86 13.39 13.80
CA ALA A 247 -15.70 12.19 13.80
C ALA A 247 -14.91 10.93 14.13
N VAL A 248 -13.74 10.74 13.50
CA VAL A 248 -12.84 9.62 13.78
C VAL A 248 -12.34 9.66 15.23
N LYS A 249 -12.08 10.85 15.79
CA LYS A 249 -11.75 10.99 17.20
C LYS A 249 -12.88 10.53 18.12
N ARG A 250 -14.14 10.86 17.81
CA ARG A 250 -15.31 10.37 18.57
C ARG A 250 -15.43 8.85 18.51
N ALA A 251 -15.21 8.26 17.33
CA ALA A 251 -15.15 6.80 17.16
C ALA A 251 -14.00 6.16 17.96
N SER A 252 -12.84 6.82 18.03
CA SER A 252 -11.75 6.36 18.89
C SER A 252 -12.12 6.41 20.37
N ASP A 253 -12.79 7.46 20.82
CA ASP A 253 -13.24 7.59 22.22
C ASP A 253 -14.29 6.54 22.57
N PHE A 254 -15.11 6.12 21.60
CA PHE A 254 -15.98 4.97 21.74
C PHE A 254 -15.20 3.68 21.95
N CYS A 255 -14.19 3.40 21.12
CA CYS A 255 -13.36 2.22 21.29
C CYS A 255 -12.68 2.19 22.68
N ASP A 256 -12.16 3.33 23.14
CA ASP A 256 -11.52 3.45 24.45
C ASP A 256 -12.48 3.11 25.61
N ARG A 257 -13.79 3.42 25.50
CA ARG A 257 -14.81 3.03 26.50
C ARG A 257 -15.10 1.52 26.51
N HIS A 258 -14.67 0.80 25.47
CA HIS A 258 -14.81 -0.64 25.32
C HIS A 258 -13.48 -1.38 25.47
N ASP A 259 -12.45 -0.74 26.05
CA ASP A 259 -11.10 -1.29 26.24
C ASP A 259 -10.43 -1.74 24.94
N GLU A 260 -10.75 -1.07 23.83
CA GLU A 260 -10.24 -1.38 22.49
C GLU A 260 -9.62 -0.15 21.83
N LYS A 261 -8.65 -0.39 20.93
CA LYS A 261 -8.04 0.69 20.14
C LYS A 261 -8.65 0.73 18.76
N LEU A 262 -8.97 1.94 18.28
CA LEU A 262 -9.54 2.14 16.94
C LEU A 262 -8.73 1.45 15.85
N GLU A 263 -7.41 1.61 15.84
CA GLU A 263 -6.55 1.00 14.82
C GLU A 263 -6.56 -0.54 14.86
N VAL A 264 -6.77 -1.15 16.02
CA VAL A 264 -6.86 -2.62 16.14
C VAL A 264 -8.17 -3.10 15.53
N VAL A 265 -9.27 -2.39 15.77
CA VAL A 265 -10.59 -2.69 15.17
C VAL A 265 -10.53 -2.48 13.67
N ALA A 266 -10.01 -1.33 13.22
CA ALA A 266 -9.93 -0.96 11.82
C ALA A 266 -9.02 -1.90 11.00
N ILE A 267 -7.83 -2.25 11.50
CA ILE A 267 -6.94 -3.23 10.84
C ILE A 267 -7.66 -4.57 10.70
N ARG A 268 -8.25 -5.08 11.79
CA ARG A 268 -8.91 -6.39 11.73
C ARG A 268 -10.11 -6.37 10.79
N TYR A 269 -10.96 -5.36 10.88
CA TYR A 269 -12.11 -5.20 9.98
C TYR A 269 -11.67 -5.20 8.52
N ALA A 270 -10.77 -4.30 8.14
CA ALA A 270 -10.35 -4.13 6.75
C ALA A 270 -9.64 -5.39 6.20
N LEU A 271 -8.73 -6.00 6.97
CA LEU A 271 -8.04 -7.22 6.54
C LEU A 271 -8.99 -8.42 6.45
N GLU A 272 -9.84 -8.65 7.47
CA GLU A 272 -10.70 -9.84 7.53
C GLU A 272 -11.84 -9.78 6.52
N GLN A 273 -12.48 -8.62 6.37
CA GLN A 273 -13.58 -8.45 5.43
C GLN A 273 -13.07 -8.44 3.98
N TRP A 274 -11.96 -7.72 3.69
CA TRP A 274 -11.42 -7.69 2.33
C TRP A 274 -10.90 -9.06 1.89
N LEU A 275 -10.26 -9.80 2.80
CA LEU A 275 -9.79 -11.16 2.52
C LEU A 275 -10.91 -12.07 2.00
N ARG A 276 -12.14 -11.91 2.52
CA ARG A 276 -13.32 -12.69 2.14
C ARG A 276 -14.04 -12.09 0.92
N ILE A 277 -14.40 -10.81 0.97
CA ILE A 277 -15.18 -10.12 -0.06
C ILE A 277 -14.37 -10.00 -1.36
N GLY A 278 -13.10 -9.61 -1.24
CA GLY A 278 -12.17 -9.49 -2.36
C GLY A 278 -11.64 -10.82 -2.90
N SER A 279 -12.06 -11.97 -2.36
CA SER A 279 -11.57 -13.30 -2.81
C SER A 279 -11.76 -13.55 -4.31
N CYS A 280 -12.85 -13.04 -4.89
CA CYS A 280 -13.13 -13.21 -6.32
C CYS A 280 -12.20 -12.40 -7.24
N VAL A 281 -11.49 -11.41 -6.69
CA VAL A 281 -10.43 -10.60 -7.32
C VAL A 281 -9.15 -10.65 -6.48
N GLY A 282 -8.92 -11.80 -5.85
CA GLY A 282 -7.83 -12.03 -4.91
C GLY A 282 -6.72 -12.92 -5.47
N SER A 283 -5.91 -13.49 -4.59
CA SER A 283 -4.77 -14.34 -4.96
C SER A 283 -4.66 -15.60 -4.11
N ARG A 284 -4.03 -16.64 -4.66
CA ARG A 284 -3.62 -17.88 -3.98
C ARG A 284 -2.14 -17.90 -3.58
N GLY A 285 -1.48 -16.74 -3.53
CA GLY A 285 -0.09 -16.66 -3.09
C GLY A 285 0.09 -17.07 -1.63
N ASP A 286 1.35 -17.11 -1.19
CA ASP A 286 1.74 -17.48 0.17
C ASP A 286 1.00 -16.62 1.21
N PRO A 287 0.14 -17.21 2.05
CA PRO A 287 -0.70 -16.45 2.97
C PRO A 287 0.06 -15.90 4.18
N ALA A 288 1.33 -16.24 4.40
CA ALA A 288 2.08 -15.89 5.61
C ALA A 288 1.38 -16.34 6.91
N SER A 289 0.85 -17.58 6.90
CA SER A 289 0.11 -18.15 8.04
C SER A 289 0.95 -18.40 9.30
N GLY A 290 2.26 -18.21 9.21
CA GLY A 290 3.11 -17.91 10.35
C GLY A 290 3.97 -19.06 10.79
N VAL A 291 4.31 -19.99 9.90
CA VAL A 291 5.46 -20.87 10.13
C VAL A 291 6.73 -20.09 9.77
N PRO A 292 7.59 -19.75 10.76
CA PRO A 292 8.77 -18.96 10.48
C PRO A 292 9.65 -19.63 9.42
N TRP A 293 10.17 -18.83 8.49
CA TRP A 293 11.11 -19.27 7.44
C TRP A 293 10.56 -20.26 6.40
N GLN A 294 9.27 -20.55 6.39
CA GLN A 294 8.69 -21.45 5.41
C GLN A 294 7.91 -20.67 4.35
N LEU A 295 7.97 -21.17 3.11
CA LEU A 295 6.98 -20.81 2.11
C LEU A 295 5.74 -21.63 2.37
N GLU A 296 4.61 -20.94 2.47
CA GLU A 296 3.33 -21.54 2.79
C GLU A 296 2.46 -21.61 1.52
N SER A 297 1.58 -22.59 1.49
CA SER A 297 0.63 -22.81 0.40
C SER A 297 -0.74 -22.34 0.86
N ASN A 298 -1.45 -21.66 -0.02
CA ASN A 298 -2.83 -21.26 0.24
C ASN A 298 -3.78 -22.45 0.53
N GLU A 299 -3.42 -23.68 0.15
CA GLU A 299 -4.15 -24.91 0.53
C GLU A 299 -4.23 -25.12 2.06
N GLN A 300 -3.26 -24.58 2.80
CA GLN A 300 -3.23 -24.65 4.28
C GLN A 300 -4.34 -23.80 4.93
N VAL A 301 -4.96 -22.89 4.17
CA VAL A 301 -6.06 -22.03 4.62
C VAL A 301 -7.29 -22.15 3.70
N GLY A 302 -7.47 -23.33 3.10
CA GLY A 302 -8.67 -23.69 2.32
C GLY A 302 -8.54 -23.60 0.80
N GLY A 303 -7.43 -23.10 0.26
CA GLY A 303 -7.14 -23.12 -1.18
C GLY A 303 -7.92 -22.10 -2.03
N SER A 304 -8.95 -21.47 -1.47
CA SER A 304 -9.68 -20.36 -2.09
C SER A 304 -8.79 -19.11 -2.19
N ARG A 305 -8.96 -18.31 -3.26
CA ARG A 305 -8.29 -17.01 -3.36
C ARG A 305 -8.63 -16.14 -2.15
N LEU A 306 -7.64 -15.39 -1.68
CA LEU A 306 -7.74 -14.45 -0.58
C LEU A 306 -7.64 -13.03 -1.14
N GLY A 307 -8.52 -12.13 -0.72
CA GLY A 307 -8.41 -10.71 -1.03
C GLY A 307 -7.05 -10.17 -0.59
N VAL A 308 -6.41 -9.37 -1.45
CA VAL A 308 -5.04 -8.89 -1.25
C VAL A 308 -5.07 -7.54 -0.55
N SER A 309 -4.30 -7.38 0.51
CA SER A 309 -4.21 -6.14 1.30
C SER A 309 -2.77 -5.65 1.45
N VAL A 310 -2.58 -4.34 1.46
CA VAL A 310 -1.29 -3.69 1.74
C VAL A 310 -1.34 -3.04 3.13
N MET A 311 -0.50 -3.54 4.04
CA MET A 311 -0.29 -2.95 5.36
C MET A 311 0.88 -1.95 5.34
N GLY A 312 0.89 -0.98 6.24
CA GLY A 312 2.03 -0.08 6.44
C GLY A 312 2.35 0.05 7.93
N VAL A 313 3.64 -0.01 8.27
CA VAL A 313 4.13 0.06 9.66
C VAL A 313 5.42 0.88 9.72
N SER A 314 5.65 1.58 10.82
CA SER A 314 6.87 2.38 11.06
C SER A 314 7.75 1.81 12.16
N LYS A 315 7.24 0.89 12.99
CA LYS A 315 7.99 0.30 14.11
C LYS A 315 7.62 -1.17 14.37
N THR A 316 8.54 -1.90 14.99
CA THR A 316 8.43 -3.36 15.19
C THR A 316 7.16 -3.78 15.93
N SER A 317 6.72 -2.99 16.93
CA SER A 317 5.50 -3.31 17.68
C SER A 317 4.22 -3.22 16.82
N GLU A 318 4.18 -2.36 15.81
CA GLU A 318 3.06 -2.28 14.86
C GLU A 318 3.07 -3.49 13.92
N LEU A 319 4.26 -3.90 13.44
CA LEU A 319 4.42 -5.12 12.64
C LEU A 319 3.97 -6.36 13.42
N GLU A 320 4.46 -6.52 14.65
CA GLU A 320 4.10 -7.62 15.54
C GLU A 320 2.59 -7.69 15.76
N LYS A 321 1.96 -6.55 16.05
CA LYS A 321 0.51 -6.51 16.27
C LYS A 321 -0.28 -6.81 15.01
N THR A 322 0.16 -6.29 13.86
CA THR A 322 -0.50 -6.54 12.57
C THR A 322 -0.39 -8.02 12.18
N MET A 323 0.78 -8.63 12.37
CA MET A 323 0.97 -10.06 12.13
C MET A 323 0.17 -10.95 13.10
N GLN A 324 0.00 -10.54 14.36
CA GLN A 324 -0.91 -11.23 15.30
C GLN A 324 -2.36 -11.18 14.80
N VAL A 325 -2.84 -10.02 14.34
CA VAL A 325 -4.18 -9.87 13.77
C VAL A 325 -4.33 -10.74 12.52
N TRP A 326 -3.38 -10.63 11.58
CA TRP A 326 -3.39 -11.39 10.34
C TRP A 326 -3.44 -12.91 10.57
N ARG A 327 -2.55 -13.44 11.41
CA ARG A 327 -2.52 -14.86 11.73
C ARG A 327 -3.80 -15.31 12.42
N SER A 328 -4.36 -14.50 13.32
CA SER A 328 -5.65 -14.80 13.91
C SER A 328 -6.75 -14.88 12.85
N ILE A 329 -6.80 -13.96 11.87
CA ILE A 329 -7.77 -14.02 10.78
C ILE A 329 -7.65 -15.36 10.02
N LEU A 330 -6.42 -15.75 9.67
CA LEU A 330 -6.15 -17.01 8.98
C LEU A 330 -6.51 -18.24 9.82
N ASP A 331 -6.27 -18.20 11.13
CA ASP A 331 -6.68 -19.27 12.05
C ASP A 331 -8.20 -19.50 11.98
N GLY A 332 -9.00 -18.46 11.70
CA GLY A 332 -10.46 -18.53 11.55
C GLY A 332 -10.98 -18.90 10.15
N LEU A 333 -10.08 -19.23 9.20
CA LEU A 333 -10.45 -19.74 7.88
C LEU A 333 -10.65 -21.26 7.88
N GLU A 334 -11.16 -21.78 6.76
CA GLU A 334 -11.19 -23.22 6.51
C GLU A 334 -9.77 -23.79 6.59
N ASN A 335 -9.60 -24.93 7.26
CA ASN A 335 -8.30 -25.55 7.60
C ASN A 335 -7.36 -24.69 8.48
N GLY A 336 -7.75 -23.48 8.88
CA GLY A 336 -6.95 -22.58 9.71
C GLY A 336 -6.54 -23.18 11.06
N GLN A 337 -7.36 -24.05 11.64
CA GLN A 337 -7.04 -24.74 12.90
C GLN A 337 -5.80 -25.64 12.78
N GLU A 338 -5.63 -26.35 11.66
CA GLU A 338 -4.47 -27.21 11.45
C GLU A 338 -3.19 -26.39 11.30
N THR A 339 -3.31 -25.27 10.58
CA THR A 339 -2.25 -24.31 10.38
C THR A 339 -1.82 -23.62 11.67
N ALA A 340 -2.79 -23.26 12.53
CA ALA A 340 -2.52 -22.79 13.89
C ALA A 340 -1.67 -23.81 14.67
N ILE A 341 -2.10 -25.08 14.70
CA ILE A 341 -1.38 -26.15 15.42
C ILE A 341 0.05 -26.32 14.87
N ARG A 342 0.22 -26.33 13.55
CA ARG A 342 1.55 -26.46 12.90
C ARG A 342 2.48 -25.30 13.24
N ALA A 343 1.93 -24.10 13.40
CA ALA A 343 2.68 -22.91 13.78
C ALA A 343 2.87 -22.77 15.30
N GLY A 344 2.56 -23.80 16.09
CA GLY A 344 2.71 -23.80 17.55
C GLY A 344 1.65 -22.98 18.29
N ARG A 345 0.57 -22.61 17.63
CA ARG A 345 -0.61 -21.93 18.20
C ARG A 345 -1.62 -22.95 18.74
N TRP A 346 -2.48 -22.52 19.67
CA TRP A 346 -3.38 -23.41 20.40
C TRP A 346 -4.65 -23.67 19.58
N LYS A 347 -5.27 -24.85 19.75
CA LYS A 347 -6.58 -25.15 19.12
C LYS A 347 -7.64 -24.07 19.43
N ARG A 348 -7.60 -23.48 20.63
CA ARG A 348 -8.51 -22.42 21.06
C ARG A 348 -8.34 -21.11 20.28
N ASP A 349 -7.25 -20.94 19.54
CA ASP A 349 -6.99 -19.71 18.75
C ASP A 349 -7.94 -19.61 17.54
N HIS A 350 -8.36 -20.76 16.97
CA HIS A 350 -9.42 -20.81 15.96
C HIS A 350 -10.75 -20.28 16.52
N ASP A 351 -11.20 -20.85 17.65
CA ASP A 351 -12.44 -20.42 18.33
C ASP A 351 -12.36 -18.94 18.76
N TRP A 352 -11.19 -18.52 19.25
CA TRP A 352 -10.93 -17.13 19.60
C TRP A 352 -11.08 -16.22 18.38
N SER A 353 -10.53 -16.61 17.23
CA SER A 353 -10.66 -15.83 16.00
C SER A 353 -12.12 -15.68 15.57
N LEU A 354 -12.89 -16.77 15.55
CA LEU A 354 -14.30 -16.73 15.17
C LEU A 354 -15.12 -15.83 16.09
N ASN A 355 -14.84 -15.86 17.40
CA ASN A 355 -15.49 -14.98 18.37
C ASN A 355 -15.02 -13.53 18.22
N ARG A 356 -13.74 -13.32 17.96
CA ARG A 356 -13.18 -11.99 17.77
C ARG A 356 -13.75 -11.33 16.51
N ARG A 357 -13.99 -12.06 15.43
CA ARG A 357 -14.69 -11.54 14.24
C ARG A 357 -16.04 -10.92 14.61
N LYS A 358 -16.88 -11.65 15.36
CA LYS A 358 -18.19 -11.16 15.81
C LYS A 358 -18.07 -9.91 16.69
N ALA A 359 -17.08 -9.89 17.58
CA ALA A 359 -16.82 -8.71 18.42
C ALA A 359 -16.39 -7.49 17.58
N ILE A 360 -15.58 -7.70 16.55
CA ILE A 360 -15.17 -6.65 15.62
C ILE A 360 -16.36 -6.12 14.81
N GLU A 361 -17.28 -6.98 14.37
CA GLU A 361 -18.52 -6.58 13.68
C GLU A 361 -19.37 -5.67 14.58
N ILE A 362 -19.58 -6.05 15.85
CA ILE A 362 -20.34 -5.22 16.81
C ILE A 362 -19.64 -3.87 17.07
N LEU A 363 -18.32 -3.86 17.22
CA LEU A 363 -17.56 -2.62 17.41
C LEU A 363 -17.57 -1.75 16.14
N ALA A 364 -17.55 -2.37 14.96
CA ALA A 364 -17.64 -1.67 13.69
C ALA A 364 -18.98 -0.93 13.56
N ASP A 365 -20.10 -1.59 13.90
CA ASP A 365 -21.42 -0.97 13.92
C ASP A 365 -21.45 0.27 14.84
N GLY A 366 -20.93 0.15 16.07
CA GLY A 366 -20.86 1.28 17.00
C GLY A 366 -19.91 2.40 16.55
N ILE A 367 -18.84 2.06 15.81
CA ILE A 367 -17.95 3.05 15.20
C ILE A 367 -18.68 3.77 14.06
N HIS A 368 -19.43 3.05 13.22
CA HIS A 368 -20.22 3.62 12.12
C HIS A 368 -21.24 4.63 12.59
N GLU A 369 -21.86 4.44 13.76
CA GLU A 369 -22.74 5.45 14.37
C GLU A 369 -22.03 6.77 14.71
N HIS A 370 -20.71 6.75 14.91
CA HIS A 370 -19.92 7.95 15.23
C HIS A 370 -19.32 8.65 14.01
N ILE A 371 -19.31 7.99 12.85
CA ILE A 371 -18.78 8.49 11.57
C ILE A 371 -19.81 8.45 10.44
N ASP A 372 -21.10 8.33 10.76
CA ASP A 372 -22.20 8.06 9.84
C ASP A 372 -22.25 9.03 8.64
N GLU A 373 -22.12 10.33 8.91
CA GLU A 373 -22.07 11.40 7.91
C GLU A 373 -20.87 11.31 6.95
N TYR A 374 -19.85 10.55 7.37
CA TYR A 374 -18.61 10.32 6.62
C TYR A 374 -18.47 8.87 6.14
N LEU A 375 -19.48 8.01 6.27
CA LEU A 375 -19.39 6.67 5.68
C LEU A 375 -19.27 6.79 4.17
N ASP A 376 -18.33 6.04 3.59
CA ASP A 376 -18.00 6.06 2.17
C ASP A 376 -17.57 7.44 1.63
N TYR A 377 -17.30 8.41 2.52
CA TYR A 377 -16.76 9.70 2.11
C TYR A 377 -15.42 9.53 1.41
N THR A 378 -15.27 10.23 0.29
CA THR A 378 -14.04 10.38 -0.47
C THR A 378 -13.72 11.87 -0.64
N TRP A 379 -12.44 12.20 -0.69
CA TRP A 379 -11.97 13.54 -1.03
C TRP A 379 -11.67 13.68 -2.53
N ASP A 380 -11.49 14.91 -3.01
CA ASP A 380 -11.04 15.14 -4.38
C ASP A 380 -9.57 14.66 -4.54
N SER A 381 -9.29 13.94 -5.63
CA SER A 381 -7.92 13.57 -6.02
C SER A 381 -7.85 13.55 -7.55
N PRO A 382 -6.97 14.36 -8.17
CA PRO A 382 -6.33 15.52 -7.55
C PRO A 382 -7.35 16.59 -7.14
N ASP A 383 -6.91 17.61 -6.42
CA ASP A 383 -7.72 18.83 -6.24
C ASP A 383 -8.06 19.46 -7.60
N LYS A 384 -9.21 20.12 -7.70
CA LYS A 384 -9.71 20.71 -8.96
C LYS A 384 -8.75 21.70 -9.63
N ASP A 385 -7.92 22.36 -8.84
CA ASP A 385 -6.94 23.35 -9.31
C ASP A 385 -5.54 22.77 -9.50
N PHE A 386 -5.39 21.44 -9.45
CA PHE A 386 -4.11 20.78 -9.64
C PHE A 386 -3.54 21.03 -11.03
N VAL A 387 -2.24 21.30 -11.08
CA VAL A 387 -1.47 21.45 -12.31
C VAL A 387 -0.15 20.69 -12.17
N ASN A 388 0.10 19.76 -13.08
CA ASN A 388 1.40 19.10 -13.19
C ASN A 388 2.47 20.13 -13.58
N LYS A 389 3.42 20.40 -12.69
CA LYS A 389 4.46 21.42 -12.90
C LYS A 389 5.50 21.01 -13.93
N ARG A 390 5.68 19.71 -14.18
CA ARG A 390 6.67 19.23 -15.15
C ARG A 390 6.32 19.61 -16.59
N GLY A 391 5.04 19.57 -16.95
CA GLY A 391 4.54 20.01 -18.26
C GLY A 391 4.83 21.48 -18.57
N ARG A 392 4.99 22.35 -17.55
CA ARG A 392 5.39 23.75 -17.75
C ARG A 392 6.86 23.94 -18.08
N ALA A 393 7.73 22.99 -17.73
CA ALA A 393 9.17 23.10 -17.98
C ALA A 393 9.52 22.77 -19.45
N GLU A 394 8.76 21.87 -20.09
CA GLU A 394 8.96 21.53 -21.50
C GLU A 394 8.48 22.66 -22.44
N ASP A 395 7.40 23.37 -22.09
CA ASP A 395 6.93 24.57 -22.82
C ASP A 395 7.89 25.78 -22.70
N GLN A 396 8.81 25.77 -21.73
CA GLN A 396 9.82 26.83 -21.53
C GLN A 396 11.21 26.50 -22.07
N GLY A 397 11.35 25.41 -22.83
CA GLY A 397 12.48 25.20 -23.73
C GLY A 397 13.86 25.30 -23.08
N GLN A 398 14.13 24.58 -21.99
CA GLN A 398 15.49 24.33 -21.51
C GLN A 398 15.58 22.94 -20.85
N LEU A 399 16.03 21.94 -21.61
CA LEU A 399 16.57 20.70 -21.06
C LEU A 399 17.83 21.04 -20.25
N LYS A 400 17.71 21.18 -18.93
CA LYS A 400 18.87 21.14 -18.03
C LYS A 400 19.24 19.68 -17.78
N SER A 401 20.52 19.38 -17.95
CA SER A 401 21.12 18.07 -17.68
C SER A 401 20.81 17.59 -16.26
N ALA A 402 20.39 16.34 -16.13
CA ALA A 402 20.09 15.67 -14.87
C ALA A 402 21.37 15.36 -14.05
N GLU A 403 22.03 16.41 -13.58
CA GLU A 403 23.01 16.41 -12.50
C GLU A 403 22.69 17.58 -11.55
N GLU A 404 21.48 17.62 -10.99
CA GLU A 404 21.24 18.41 -9.79
C GLU A 404 21.20 17.48 -8.58
N SER A 405 22.35 17.49 -7.90
CA SER A 405 22.59 16.90 -6.59
C SER A 405 21.47 17.26 -5.62
N TRP A 406 20.70 16.27 -5.18
CA TRP A 406 19.90 16.42 -3.97
C TRP A 406 20.83 16.76 -2.82
N LEU A 407 20.64 17.95 -2.25
CA LEU A 407 21.43 18.48 -1.15
C LEU A 407 21.49 17.45 -0.01
N THR A 408 22.70 16.96 0.28
CA THR A 408 22.98 16.26 1.53
C THR A 408 22.65 17.17 2.74
N PRO A 409 22.33 16.63 3.92
CA PRO A 409 21.89 17.39 5.11
C PRO A 409 22.80 18.54 5.57
N ALA A 410 24.03 18.62 5.06
CA ALA A 410 24.96 19.72 5.33
C ALA A 410 24.58 21.07 4.66
N ALA A 411 23.54 21.12 3.82
CA ALA A 411 23.16 22.32 3.06
C ALA A 411 21.68 22.74 3.23
N SER A 412 21.01 22.29 4.29
CA SER A 412 19.74 22.91 4.72
C SER A 412 20.03 24.27 5.36
N PRO A 413 19.30 25.35 5.01
CA PRO A 413 19.41 26.61 5.74
C PRO A 413 19.06 26.39 7.21
N GLN A 414 19.83 26.98 8.14
CA GLN A 414 19.50 26.95 9.55
C GLN A 414 18.13 27.58 9.78
N ALA A 415 17.31 26.95 10.63
CA ALA A 415 16.01 27.49 11.01
C ALA A 415 16.20 28.89 11.64
N GLU A 416 15.55 29.90 11.06
CA GLU A 416 15.49 31.23 11.69
C GLU A 416 14.68 31.13 12.99
N GLU A 417 15.24 31.64 14.09
CA GLU A 417 14.54 31.77 15.37
C GLU A 417 13.34 32.70 15.20
N LEU A 418 12.14 32.15 15.38
CA LEU A 418 10.91 32.92 15.54
C LEU A 418 11.03 33.78 16.81
N GLN A 419 11.14 35.10 16.64
CA GLN A 419 11.02 36.05 17.75
C GLN A 419 9.59 35.99 18.32
N LEU A 420 9.45 35.44 19.52
CA LEU A 420 8.22 35.48 20.30
C LEU A 420 7.95 36.93 20.75
N PRO A 421 6.70 37.43 20.69
CA PRO A 421 6.36 38.73 21.24
C PRO A 421 6.49 38.75 22.76
N ASP A 422 6.99 39.87 23.31
CA ASP A 422 7.20 40.12 24.74
C ASP A 422 5.98 39.74 25.60
N GLU A 423 6.23 38.92 26.63
CA GLU A 423 5.30 38.67 27.75
C GLU A 423 5.13 39.93 28.61
N ALA A 424 4.34 40.89 28.15
CA ALA A 424 3.79 41.92 29.00
C ALA A 424 2.42 42.35 28.50
N ALA A 425 1.41 42.08 29.34
CA ALA A 425 0.02 42.52 29.27
C ALA A 425 -0.97 41.63 28.50
N LEU A 426 -1.43 40.57 29.16
CA LEU A 426 -2.83 40.15 29.06
C LEU A 426 -3.44 39.99 30.47
N PRO A 427 -4.56 40.66 30.77
CA PRO A 427 -5.16 40.66 32.09
C PRO A 427 -5.94 39.37 32.37
N LEU A 428 -5.74 38.82 33.57
CA LEU A 428 -6.49 37.69 34.12
C LEU A 428 -8.00 38.00 34.16
N ARG A 429 -8.80 37.20 33.43
CA ARG A 429 -10.14 36.73 33.86
C ARG A 429 -10.46 35.38 33.25
#